data_AF-A0A1G4K700-F1
#
_entry.id   AF-A0A1G4K700-F1
#
_cell.length_a   1.000
_cell.length_b   1.000
_cell.length_c   1.000
_cell.angle_alpha   90.00
_cell.angle_beta   90.00
_cell.angle_gamma   90.00
#
_symmetry.space_group_name_H-M   'P 1'
#
loop_
_entity.id
_entity.type
_entity.pdbx_description
1 polymer ?
#
loop_
_entity_poly.entity_id
_entity_poly.type
_entity_poly.pdbx_seq_one_letter_code
_entity_poly.pdbx_strand_id
1 'polypeptide(L)'
;MPRFFCDYCHSYLTHDTPSVKKSHLLGKNHVRLAGDYYCNKARQDQQPFFPHSRKAARDRKRTGKLPPIAPQRKWTLHCDTNRQKRAARRSASTRAQELSTKIQVLDKLYAKSPGYAKVFRPECRLDIGQSVRLDRLPQRANVRPGNPDTTGARGGTGKTAATAHVTRSQTFKPDYASAKSLALLPPPPSLSQWPQCPPLLLASDRAVTTTLRDVTQKLERR
;
A
#
# COMPACT_ATOMS: atom_id res chain seq x y z
N MET A 1 45.05 -0.15 -15.31
CA MET A 1 44.07 0.45 -14.38
C MET A 1 42.73 -0.25 -14.57
N PRO A 2 42.20 -0.93 -13.56
CA PRO A 2 40.87 -1.52 -13.62
C PRO A 2 39.83 -0.40 -13.73
N ARG A 3 38.98 -0.44 -14.76
CA ARG A 3 37.83 0.46 -14.90
C ARG A 3 36.59 -0.31 -14.43
N PHE A 4 35.75 0.34 -13.62
CA PHE A 4 34.49 -0.25 -13.18
C PHE A 4 33.38 0.13 -14.16
N PHE A 5 32.64 -0.86 -14.63
CA PHE A 5 31.42 -0.66 -15.42
C PHE A 5 30.20 -1.01 -14.57
N CYS A 6 29.19 -0.16 -14.59
CA CYS A 6 27.93 -0.42 -13.90
C CYS A 6 26.86 -0.86 -14.89
N ASP A 7 26.41 -2.12 -14.78
CA ASP A 7 25.43 -2.71 -15.69
C ASP A 7 24.06 -2.02 -15.65
N TYR A 8 23.68 -1.45 -14.49
CA TYR A 8 22.39 -0.76 -14.36
C TYR A 8 22.42 0.67 -14.94
N CYS A 9 23.57 1.34 -14.88
CA CYS A 9 23.72 2.72 -15.37
C CYS A 9 24.29 2.80 -16.79
N HIS A 10 24.78 1.68 -17.33
CA HIS A 10 25.49 1.60 -18.60
C HIS A 10 26.61 2.65 -18.74
N SER A 11 27.34 2.89 -17.63
CA SER A 11 28.36 3.94 -17.54
C SER A 11 29.67 3.38 -16.97
N TYR A 12 30.79 3.82 -17.54
CA TYR A 12 32.13 3.54 -17.01
C TYR A 12 32.54 4.57 -15.95
N LEU A 13 33.18 4.10 -14.88
CA LEU A 13 33.76 4.91 -13.83
C LEU A 13 35.28 5.08 -14.07
N THR A 14 35.77 6.31 -13.94
CA THR A 14 37.16 6.67 -14.27
C THR A 14 38.18 5.99 -13.34
N HIS A 15 37.84 5.84 -12.06
CA HIS A 15 38.68 5.20 -11.07
C HIS A 15 37.88 4.17 -10.26
N ASP A 16 38.37 2.93 -10.25
CA ASP A 16 37.86 1.87 -9.41
C ASP A 16 38.49 1.94 -8.00
N THR A 17 38.05 2.91 -7.19
CA THR A 17 38.37 2.94 -5.77
C THR A 17 37.11 2.62 -4.94
N PRO A 18 37.25 2.00 -3.76
CA PRO A 18 36.08 1.62 -2.95
C PRO A 18 35.20 2.82 -2.58
N SER A 19 35.81 3.98 -2.35
CA SER A 19 35.09 5.23 -2.04
C SER A 19 34.24 5.71 -3.22
N VAL A 20 34.79 5.70 -4.44
CA VAL A 20 34.08 6.16 -5.66
C VAL A 20 33.00 5.14 -6.06
N LYS A 21 33.27 3.84 -5.93
CA LYS A 21 32.23 2.80 -6.10
C LYS A 21 31.08 2.97 -5.12
N LYS A 22 31.38 3.17 -3.84
CA LYS A 22 30.35 3.32 -2.79
C LYS A 22 29.47 4.55 -3.03
N SER A 23 30.05 5.68 -3.43
CA SER A 23 29.26 6.88 -3.75
C SER A 23 28.40 6.70 -5.00
N HIS A 24 28.89 5.98 -6.01
CA HIS A 24 28.10 5.65 -7.21
C HIS A 24 26.91 4.73 -6.86
N LEU A 25 27.13 3.64 -6.11
CA LEU A 25 26.09 2.67 -5.74
C LEU A 25 25.01 3.29 -4.83
N LEU A 26 25.38 4.22 -3.94
CA LEU A 26 24.44 4.98 -3.12
C LEU A 26 23.83 6.19 -3.85
N GLY A 27 24.19 6.41 -5.11
CA GLY A 27 23.71 7.52 -5.92
C GLY A 27 22.22 7.37 -6.25
N LYS A 28 21.46 8.47 -6.16
CA LYS A 28 20.01 8.50 -6.43
C LYS A 28 19.64 7.91 -7.79
N ASN A 29 20.43 8.20 -8.84
CA ASN A 29 20.16 7.69 -10.18
C ASN A 29 20.39 6.17 -10.26
N HIS A 30 21.49 5.67 -9.69
CA HIS A 30 21.77 4.24 -9.64
C HIS A 30 20.66 3.47 -8.91
N VAL A 31 20.30 3.89 -7.69
CA VAL A 31 19.26 3.23 -6.89
C VAL A 31 17.91 3.21 -7.64
N ARG A 32 17.57 4.30 -8.34
CA ARG A 32 16.35 4.35 -9.16
C ARG A 32 16.41 3.35 -10.31
N LEU A 33 17.48 3.34 -11.10
CA LEU A 33 17.63 2.43 -12.25
C LEU A 33 17.69 0.97 -11.83
N ALA A 34 18.40 0.66 -10.73
CA ALA A 34 18.42 -0.68 -10.15
C ALA A 34 17.02 -1.10 -9.67
N GLY A 35 16.30 -0.21 -8.98
CA GLY A 35 14.91 -0.44 -8.58
C GLY A 35 13.98 -0.70 -9.76
N ASP A 36 14.07 0.13 -10.81
CA ASP A 36 13.30 -0.01 -12.05
C ASP A 36 13.60 -1.36 -12.74
N TYR A 37 14.87 -1.76 -12.81
CA TYR A 37 15.28 -3.05 -13.37
C TYR A 37 14.63 -4.23 -12.64
N TYR A 38 14.76 -4.29 -11.31
CA TYR A 38 14.19 -5.39 -10.53
C TYR A 38 12.66 -5.38 -10.54
N CYS A 39 12.03 -4.21 -10.54
CA CYS A 39 10.59 -4.10 -10.68
C CYS A 39 10.11 -4.61 -12.04
N ASN A 40 10.83 -4.31 -13.12
CA ASN A 40 10.49 -4.79 -14.46
C ASN A 40 10.74 -6.30 -14.60
N LYS A 41 11.84 -6.81 -14.05
CA LYS A 41 12.13 -8.25 -14.03
C LYS A 41 11.05 -9.03 -13.28
N ALA A 42 10.69 -8.58 -12.07
CA ALA A 42 9.61 -9.18 -11.30
C ALA A 42 8.27 -9.16 -12.06
N ARG A 43 7.96 -8.09 -12.80
CA ARG A 43 6.75 -8.03 -13.65
C ARG A 43 6.77 -9.03 -14.79
N GLN A 44 7.94 -9.28 -15.40
CA GLN A 44 8.10 -10.28 -16.47
C GLN A 44 7.90 -11.70 -15.93
N ASP A 45 8.46 -12.01 -14.76
CA ASP A 45 8.33 -13.33 -14.12
C ASP A 45 6.87 -13.64 -13.75
N GLN A 46 6.10 -12.62 -13.31
CA GLN A 46 4.68 -12.76 -12.97
C GLN A 46 3.75 -12.93 -14.20
N GLN A 47 4.22 -12.55 -15.39
CA GLN A 47 3.47 -12.63 -16.64
C GLN A 47 4.29 -13.37 -17.70
N PRO A 48 4.49 -14.69 -17.57
CA PRO A 48 5.21 -15.45 -18.57
C PRO A 48 4.47 -15.32 -19.90
N PHE A 49 5.11 -14.67 -20.88
CA PHE A 49 4.53 -14.42 -22.20
C PHE A 49 4.24 -15.72 -22.95
N PHE A 50 5.09 -16.73 -22.74
CA PHE A 50 4.94 -18.04 -23.36
C PHE A 50 4.25 -19.00 -22.40
N PRO A 51 3.09 -19.56 -22.76
CA PRO A 51 2.54 -20.68 -22.01
C PRO A 51 3.50 -21.87 -22.11
N HIS A 52 3.57 -22.68 -21.06
CA HIS A 52 4.26 -23.97 -21.16
C HIS A 52 3.70 -24.75 -22.34
N SER A 53 4.59 -25.17 -23.25
CA SER A 53 4.24 -25.98 -24.41
C SER A 53 3.57 -27.26 -23.93
N ARG A 54 2.25 -27.34 -24.11
CA ARG A 54 1.54 -28.60 -23.90
C ARG A 54 1.81 -29.45 -25.13
N LYS A 55 2.63 -30.49 -24.97
CA LYS A 55 2.63 -31.57 -25.95
C LYS A 55 1.22 -32.13 -25.96
N ALA A 56 0.47 -31.91 -27.04
CA ALA A 56 -0.78 -32.59 -27.25
C ALA A 56 -0.45 -34.09 -27.17
N ALA A 57 -0.89 -34.75 -26.10
CA ALA A 57 -0.87 -36.20 -26.08
C ALA A 57 -1.59 -36.60 -27.36
N ARG A 58 -0.91 -37.37 -28.23
CA ARG A 58 -1.60 -38.02 -29.33
C ARG A 58 -2.63 -38.89 -28.65
N ASP A 59 -3.85 -38.38 -28.56
CA ASP A 59 -5.02 -39.20 -28.40
C ASP A 59 -4.97 -40.09 -29.63
N ARG A 60 -4.32 -41.25 -29.46
CA ARG A 60 -4.44 -42.37 -30.36
C ARG A 60 -5.94 -42.56 -30.33
N LYS A 61 -6.62 -42.06 -31.37
CA LYS A 61 -8.04 -42.25 -31.62
C LYS A 61 -8.22 -43.75 -31.57
N ARG A 62 -8.44 -44.28 -30.38
CA ARG A 62 -8.61 -45.70 -30.13
C ARG A 62 -9.88 -45.96 -30.89
N THR A 63 -9.74 -46.66 -32.00
CA THR A 63 -10.80 -47.20 -32.83
C THR A 63 -11.52 -48.28 -32.02
N GLY A 64 -12.03 -47.90 -30.85
CA GLY A 64 -12.61 -48.73 -29.82
C GLY A 64 -13.62 -47.88 -29.09
N LYS A 65 -14.88 -48.05 -29.49
CA LYS A 65 -16.13 -47.59 -28.86
C LYS A 65 -15.92 -46.94 -27.47
N LEU A 66 -15.76 -45.63 -27.43
CA LEU A 66 -16.24 -44.86 -26.28
C LEU A 66 -17.78 -44.95 -26.32
N PRO A 67 -18.47 -45.25 -25.20
CA PRO A 67 -19.92 -45.22 -25.18
C PRO A 67 -20.40 -43.85 -25.66
N PRO A 68 -21.54 -43.74 -26.38
CA PRO A 68 -21.99 -42.47 -26.91
C PRO A 68 -22.23 -41.53 -25.72
N ILE A 69 -21.27 -40.64 -25.48
CA ILE A 69 -21.46 -39.51 -24.58
C ILE A 69 -22.69 -38.80 -25.13
N ALA A 70 -23.79 -38.84 -24.37
CA ALA A 70 -25.04 -38.15 -24.70
C ALA A 70 -24.69 -36.73 -25.20
N PRO A 71 -25.40 -36.18 -26.21
CA PRO A 71 -24.98 -34.95 -26.86
C PRO A 71 -24.83 -33.84 -25.82
N GLN A 72 -23.58 -33.60 -25.40
CA GLN A 72 -23.26 -32.59 -24.42
C GLN A 72 -23.71 -31.26 -25.01
N ARG A 73 -24.52 -30.50 -24.26
CA ARG A 73 -25.03 -29.21 -24.72
C ARG A 73 -23.83 -28.35 -25.13
N LYS A 74 -23.80 -27.90 -26.38
CA LYS A 74 -22.74 -27.01 -26.87
C LYS A 74 -22.75 -25.75 -26.01
N TRP A 75 -21.63 -25.47 -25.34
CA TRP A 75 -21.49 -24.26 -24.55
C TRP A 75 -21.12 -23.10 -25.46
N THR A 76 -21.78 -21.95 -25.30
CA THR A 76 -21.42 -20.72 -25.99
C THR A 76 -20.26 -20.04 -25.26
N LEU A 77 -19.13 -19.89 -25.93
CA LEU A 77 -17.97 -19.21 -25.36
C LEU A 77 -18.13 -17.70 -25.56
N HIS A 78 -18.27 -16.95 -24.46
CA HIS A 78 -18.31 -15.49 -24.51
C HIS A 78 -16.90 -14.94 -24.69
N CYS A 79 -16.69 -14.19 -25.78
CA CYS A 79 -15.45 -13.48 -26.05
C CYS A 79 -15.68 -11.98 -25.96
N ASP A 80 -15.12 -11.35 -24.92
CA ASP A 80 -15.17 -9.89 -24.78
C ASP A 80 -14.48 -9.18 -25.96
N THR A 81 -14.93 -7.95 -26.23
CA THR A 81 -14.28 -7.02 -27.15
C THR A 81 -12.89 -6.60 -26.64
N ASN A 82 -12.01 -6.14 -27.53
CA ASN A 82 -10.66 -5.66 -27.14
C ASN A 82 -10.71 -4.51 -26.13
N ARG A 83 -11.71 -3.62 -26.23
CA ARG A 83 -11.93 -2.52 -25.30
C ARG A 83 -12.28 -3.04 -23.90
N GLN A 84 -13.23 -3.98 -23.81
CA GLN A 84 -13.62 -4.62 -22.54
C GLN A 84 -12.45 -5.38 -21.92
N LYS A 85 -11.71 -6.18 -22.71
CA LYS A 85 -10.51 -6.90 -22.23
C LYS A 85 -9.45 -5.95 -21.67
N ARG A 86 -9.18 -4.83 -22.36
CA ARG A 86 -8.21 -3.82 -21.90
C ARG A 86 -8.66 -3.17 -20.59
N ALA A 87 -9.96 -2.85 -20.46
CA ALA A 87 -10.52 -2.29 -19.24
C ALA A 87 -10.43 -3.29 -18.08
N ALA A 88 -10.83 -4.55 -18.30
CA ALA A 88 -10.77 -5.62 -17.31
C ALA A 88 -9.35 -5.91 -16.82
N ARG A 89 -8.35 -5.91 -17.71
CA ARG A 89 -6.94 -6.06 -17.32
C ARG A 89 -6.44 -4.91 -16.44
N ARG A 90 -6.82 -3.68 -16.77
CA ARG A 90 -6.48 -2.50 -15.96
C ARG A 90 -7.09 -2.58 -14.57
N SER A 91 -8.40 -2.86 -14.47
CA SER A 91 -9.08 -2.97 -13.18
C SER A 91 -8.57 -4.15 -12.35
N ALA A 92 -8.26 -5.29 -12.98
CA ALA A 92 -7.65 -6.44 -12.29
C ALA A 92 -6.26 -6.11 -11.72
N SER A 93 -5.44 -5.38 -12.47
CA SER A 93 -4.12 -4.93 -12.00
C SER A 93 -4.24 -3.99 -10.79
N THR A 94 -5.15 -3.02 -10.84
CA THR A 94 -5.40 -2.11 -9.70
C THR A 94 -5.90 -2.88 -8.48
N ARG A 95 -6.86 -3.81 -8.67
CA ARG A 95 -7.38 -4.63 -7.57
C ARG A 95 -6.31 -5.50 -6.92
N ALA A 96 -5.42 -6.10 -7.72
CA ALA A 96 -4.32 -6.90 -7.19
C ALA A 96 -3.36 -6.04 -6.34
N GLN A 97 -3.09 -4.80 -6.77
CA GLN A 97 -2.27 -3.87 -6.01
C GLN A 97 -2.95 -3.46 -4.69
N GLU A 98 -4.25 -3.17 -4.71
CA GLU A 98 -5.03 -2.82 -3.51
C GLU A 98 -5.11 -3.99 -2.52
N LEU A 99 -5.30 -5.23 -2.99
CA LEU A 99 -5.31 -6.42 -2.14
C LEU A 99 -3.96 -6.67 -1.44
N SER A 100 -2.85 -6.19 -2.00
CA SER A 100 -1.53 -6.28 -1.35
C SER A 100 -1.37 -5.33 -0.16
N THR A 101 -2.28 -4.37 0.02
CA THR A 101 -2.21 -3.41 1.13
C THR A 101 -2.44 -4.12 2.47
N LYS A 102 -1.58 -3.83 3.46
CA LYS A 102 -1.61 -4.49 4.77
C LYS A 102 -2.76 -3.97 5.63
N ILE A 103 -3.40 -4.87 6.37
CA ILE A 103 -4.47 -4.54 7.33
C ILE A 103 -3.85 -3.85 8.56
N GLN A 104 -4.22 -2.60 8.83
CA GLN A 104 -3.66 -1.77 9.93
C GLN A 104 -4.67 -1.54 11.09
N VAL A 105 -5.63 -2.44 11.29
CA VAL A 105 -6.71 -2.25 12.27
C VAL A 105 -6.18 -2.19 13.71
N LEU A 106 -5.23 -3.06 14.05
CA LEU A 106 -4.65 -3.12 15.40
C LEU A 106 -3.92 -1.83 15.79
N ASP A 107 -3.19 -1.23 14.85
CA ASP A 107 -2.47 0.02 15.09
C ASP A 107 -3.43 1.16 15.49
N LYS A 108 -4.59 1.22 14.82
CA LYS A 108 -5.65 2.21 15.13
C LYS A 108 -6.34 1.92 16.46
N LEU A 109 -6.67 0.66 16.73
CA LEU A 109 -7.32 0.22 17.97
C LEU A 109 -6.49 0.56 19.20
N TYR A 110 -5.19 0.26 19.14
CA TYR A 110 -4.29 0.42 20.27
C TYR A 110 -3.58 1.78 20.30
N ALA A 111 -3.93 2.72 19.42
CA ALA A 111 -3.26 4.02 19.29
C ALA A 111 -3.17 4.81 20.61
N LYS A 112 -4.19 4.71 21.47
CA LYS A 112 -4.25 5.38 22.78
C LYS A 112 -3.91 4.47 23.96
N SER A 113 -3.52 3.22 23.70
CA SER A 113 -3.22 2.25 24.76
C SER A 113 -1.95 2.62 25.55
N PRO A 114 -1.87 2.26 26.84
CA PRO A 114 -0.64 2.41 27.60
C PRO A 114 0.48 1.61 26.92
N GLY A 115 1.62 2.26 26.65
CA GLY A 115 2.78 1.59 26.05
C GLY A 115 2.72 1.38 24.52
N TYR A 116 1.73 1.94 23.81
CA TYR A 116 1.64 1.90 22.35
C TYR A 116 2.97 2.20 21.64
N ALA A 117 3.67 3.24 22.10
CA ALA A 117 4.98 3.65 21.58
C ALA A 117 6.02 2.53 21.57
N LYS A 118 6.01 1.65 22.58
CA LYS A 118 7.05 0.63 22.76
C LYS A 118 6.91 -0.54 21.78
N VAL A 119 5.70 -0.79 21.29
CA VAL A 119 5.35 -1.98 20.48
C VAL A 119 5.07 -1.62 19.03
N PHE A 120 4.20 -0.62 18.80
CA PHE A 120 3.69 -0.29 17.47
C PHE A 120 4.57 0.70 16.72
N ARG A 121 5.39 1.52 17.41
CA ARG A 121 6.31 2.43 16.75
C ARG A 121 7.63 1.73 16.43
N PRO A 122 7.99 1.55 15.16
CA PRO A 122 9.17 0.78 14.77
C PRO A 122 10.46 1.37 15.36
N GLU A 123 10.54 2.71 15.49
CA GLU A 123 11.75 3.37 15.99
C GLU A 123 11.95 3.22 17.50
N CYS A 124 10.90 2.83 18.22
CA CYS A 124 10.92 2.64 19.68
C CYS A 124 10.96 1.16 20.08
N ARG A 125 10.87 0.22 19.13
CA ARG A 125 11.02 -1.21 19.40
C ARG A 125 12.46 -1.58 19.77
N LEU A 126 12.62 -2.64 20.54
CA LEU A 126 13.93 -3.10 21.01
C LEU A 126 14.69 -3.93 19.96
N ASP A 127 13.97 -4.63 19.10
CA ASP A 127 14.51 -5.51 18.06
C ASP A 127 14.98 -4.72 16.83
N ILE A 128 14.10 -3.91 16.25
CA ILE A 128 14.35 -3.18 14.99
C ILE A 128 14.60 -1.68 15.18
N GLY A 129 14.46 -1.15 16.40
CA GLY A 129 14.52 0.29 16.62
C GLY A 129 15.87 0.91 16.26
N GLN A 130 16.97 0.19 16.46
CA GLN A 130 18.30 0.65 16.08
C GLN A 130 18.49 0.64 14.55
N SER A 131 18.14 -0.45 13.87
CA SER A 131 18.26 -0.53 12.41
C SER A 131 17.42 0.54 11.72
N VAL A 132 16.17 0.72 12.13
CA VAL A 132 15.26 1.73 11.57
C VAL A 132 15.82 3.15 11.72
N ARG A 133 16.58 3.45 12.79
CA ARG A 133 17.22 4.76 12.96
C ARG A 133 18.46 4.93 12.09
N LEU A 134 19.25 3.87 11.93
CA LEU A 134 20.45 3.86 11.08
C LEU A 134 20.10 3.91 9.58
N ASP A 135 18.97 3.30 9.20
CA ASP A 135 18.47 3.26 7.82
C ASP A 135 17.87 4.60 7.38
N ARG A 136 17.69 5.58 8.28
CA ARG A 136 17.23 6.92 7.91
C ARG A 136 18.26 7.58 7.00
N LEU A 137 17.86 7.86 5.77
CA LEU A 137 18.75 8.48 4.78
C LEU A 137 19.23 9.86 5.24
N PRO A 138 20.48 10.23 4.91
CA PRO A 138 20.99 11.56 5.21
C PRO A 138 20.18 12.60 4.43
N GLN A 139 19.50 13.48 5.15
CA GLN A 139 18.78 14.60 4.55
C GLN A 139 19.77 15.70 4.15
N ARG A 140 20.39 15.54 2.98
CA ARG A 140 21.32 16.53 2.40
C ARG A 140 20.60 17.66 1.67
N ALA A 141 19.39 17.41 1.19
CA ALA A 141 18.59 18.42 0.51
C ALA A 141 17.89 19.33 1.53
N ASN A 142 17.98 20.65 1.32
CA ASN A 142 17.34 21.66 2.17
C ASN A 142 15.80 21.67 2.02
N VAL A 143 15.26 20.98 1.01
CA VAL A 143 13.81 20.79 0.84
C VAL A 143 13.37 19.59 1.68
N ARG A 144 12.47 19.84 2.64
CA ARG A 144 11.84 18.77 3.41
C ARG A 144 10.75 18.11 2.55
N PRO A 145 10.77 16.78 2.37
CA PRO A 145 9.70 16.08 1.68
C PRO A 145 8.46 16.13 2.57
N GLY A 146 7.54 17.06 2.30
CA GLY A 146 6.32 17.25 3.09
C GLY A 146 5.79 18.68 3.15
N ASN A 147 6.55 19.69 2.68
CA ASN A 147 6.02 21.04 2.54
C ASN A 147 6.21 21.57 1.11
N PRO A 148 5.20 21.43 0.22
CA PRO A 148 5.27 22.03 -1.11
C PRO A 148 5.16 23.56 -1.10
N ASP A 149 4.73 24.19 0.01
CA ASP A 149 4.65 25.64 0.16
C ASP A 149 5.56 26.15 1.28
N THR A 150 6.84 26.37 0.98
CA THR A 150 7.68 27.35 1.71
C THR A 150 8.75 27.88 0.77
N THR A 151 8.34 28.51 -0.33
CA THR A 151 9.18 29.49 -1.01
C THR A 151 8.69 30.87 -0.57
N GLY A 152 9.32 31.41 0.49
CA GLY A 152 9.16 32.81 0.89
C GLY A 152 8.27 33.08 2.09
N ALA A 153 8.70 32.73 3.30
CA ALA A 153 8.27 33.44 4.51
C ALA A 153 9.37 33.36 5.57
N ARG A 154 10.02 34.51 5.82
CA ARG A 154 10.90 34.74 6.96
C ARG A 154 10.12 34.51 8.25
N GLY A 155 10.74 33.82 9.21
CA GLY A 155 10.46 33.96 10.64
C GLY A 155 9.05 33.58 11.09
N GLY A 156 8.82 32.29 11.31
CA GLY A 156 7.65 31.82 12.04
C GLY A 156 7.94 30.46 12.65
N THR A 157 8.12 30.42 13.97
CA THR A 157 8.18 29.21 14.80
C THR A 157 6.82 28.51 14.82
N GLY A 158 6.38 28.02 13.66
CA GLY A 158 5.26 27.10 13.52
C GLY A 158 5.78 25.68 13.62
N LYS A 159 5.92 25.15 14.85
CA LYS A 159 6.01 23.71 15.06
C LYS A 159 4.71 23.13 14.50
N THR A 160 4.75 22.56 13.30
CA THR A 160 3.66 21.74 12.78
C THR A 160 3.42 20.63 13.80
N ALA A 161 2.25 20.65 14.44
CA ALA A 161 1.81 19.69 15.45
C ALA A 161 1.55 18.27 14.89
N ALA A 162 2.13 17.93 13.73
CA ALA A 162 1.81 16.74 12.95
C ALA A 162 2.68 15.51 13.28
N THR A 163 3.72 15.66 14.09
CA THR A 163 4.44 14.54 14.71
C THR A 163 4.96 14.98 16.07
N ALA A 164 4.06 15.12 17.04
CA ALA A 164 4.49 14.96 18.43
C ALA A 164 5.13 13.57 18.50
N HIS A 165 6.46 13.50 18.52
CA HIS A 165 7.17 12.23 18.60
C HIS A 165 6.72 11.52 19.88
N VAL A 166 5.85 10.53 19.72
CA VAL A 166 5.46 9.62 20.80
C VAL A 166 6.75 8.91 21.20
N THR A 167 7.34 9.35 22.31
CA THR A 167 8.63 8.83 22.79
C THR A 167 8.41 7.53 23.55
N ARG A 168 9.45 6.69 23.60
CA ARG A 168 9.46 5.46 24.40
C ARG A 168 9.18 5.74 25.90
N SER A 169 9.54 6.92 26.39
CA SER A 169 9.37 7.39 27.77
C SER A 169 8.02 8.01 28.07
N GLN A 170 7.10 8.09 27.10
CA GLN A 170 5.78 8.67 27.33
C GLN A 170 5.02 7.90 28.42
N THR A 171 4.66 8.60 29.49
CA THR A 171 3.79 8.08 30.54
C THR A 171 2.34 8.13 30.08
N PHE A 172 1.58 7.09 30.40
CA PHE A 172 0.17 7.02 30.05
C PHE A 172 -0.59 8.09 30.85
N LYS A 173 -1.29 8.97 30.14
CA LYS A 173 -2.23 9.92 30.73
C LYS A 173 -3.62 9.58 30.17
N PRO A 174 -4.56 9.12 31.01
CA PRO A 174 -5.89 8.77 30.52
C PRO A 174 -6.62 10.03 30.06
N ASP A 175 -7.05 10.02 28.80
CA ASP A 175 -7.90 11.05 28.23
C ASP A 175 -9.37 10.59 28.30
N TYR A 176 -10.01 10.86 29.44
CA TYR A 176 -11.41 10.50 29.67
C TYR A 176 -12.39 11.33 28.83
N ALA A 177 -11.98 12.47 28.27
CA ALA A 177 -12.80 13.25 27.35
C ALA A 177 -13.01 12.50 26.02
N SER A 178 -12.08 11.61 25.68
CA SER A 178 -12.16 10.79 24.47
C SER A 178 -13.21 9.68 24.51
N ALA A 179 -13.82 9.36 25.64
CA ALA A 179 -14.89 8.36 25.70
C ALA A 179 -16.09 8.75 24.81
N LYS A 180 -16.30 10.05 24.60
CA LYS A 180 -17.30 10.60 23.65
C LYS A 180 -16.82 10.58 22.19
N SER A 181 -15.52 10.45 21.95
CA SER A 181 -14.87 10.49 20.64
C SER A 181 -14.08 9.21 20.34
N LEU A 182 -14.51 8.06 20.88
CA LEU A 182 -14.13 6.76 20.33
C LEU A 182 -14.56 6.82 18.86
N ALA A 183 -13.59 7.09 17.99
CA ALA A 183 -13.76 7.03 16.56
C ALA A 183 -14.30 5.63 16.29
N LEU A 184 -15.59 5.57 16.00
CA LEU A 184 -16.26 4.32 15.67
C LEU A 184 -15.41 3.69 14.59
N LEU A 185 -14.96 2.46 14.83
CA LEU A 185 -14.25 1.72 13.80
C LEU A 185 -15.05 1.82 12.51
N PRO A 186 -14.39 2.05 11.37
CA PRO A 186 -15.10 2.02 10.10
C PRO A 186 -15.83 0.68 10.00
N PRO A 187 -17.06 0.65 9.46
CA PRO A 187 -17.77 -0.61 9.26
C PRO A 187 -16.90 -1.57 8.42
N PRO A 188 -17.07 -2.88 8.60
CA PRO A 188 -16.28 -3.85 7.83
C PRO A 188 -16.52 -3.61 6.33
N PRO A 189 -15.44 -3.49 5.51
CA PRO A 189 -15.59 -3.27 4.09
C PRO A 189 -16.22 -4.50 3.42
N SER A 190 -17.17 -4.28 2.52
CA SER A 190 -17.78 -5.33 1.69
C SER A 190 -17.25 -5.29 0.26
N LEU A 191 -17.40 -6.41 -0.47
CA LEU A 191 -17.04 -6.45 -1.88
C LEU A 191 -18.07 -5.66 -2.69
N SER A 192 -17.63 -4.59 -3.36
CA SER A 192 -18.51 -3.77 -4.21
C SER A 192 -19.19 -4.54 -5.34
N GLN A 193 -18.61 -5.67 -5.77
CA GLN A 193 -19.21 -6.57 -6.75
C GLN A 193 -20.46 -7.30 -6.23
N TRP A 194 -20.57 -7.47 -4.91
CA TRP A 194 -21.68 -8.13 -4.22
C TRP A 194 -22.31 -7.16 -3.23
N PRO A 195 -23.10 -6.18 -3.71
CA PRO A 195 -23.62 -5.10 -2.89
C PRO A 195 -24.75 -5.51 -1.95
N GLN A 196 -25.18 -6.79 -1.97
CA GLN A 196 -26.25 -7.29 -1.11
C GLN A 196 -25.73 -7.38 0.34
N CYS A 197 -25.75 -6.25 1.04
CA CYS A 197 -25.64 -6.23 2.48
C CYS A 197 -26.95 -6.79 3.07
N PRO A 198 -26.90 -7.64 4.11
CA PRO A 198 -28.10 -8.00 4.85
C PRO A 198 -28.78 -6.70 5.36
N PRO A 199 -30.12 -6.62 5.32
CA PRO A 199 -30.84 -5.43 5.75
C PRO A 199 -30.51 -5.11 7.22
N LEU A 200 -30.30 -3.82 7.51
CA LEU A 200 -30.10 -3.36 8.88
C LEU A 200 -31.37 -3.64 9.68
N LEU A 201 -31.25 -4.46 10.72
CA LEU A 201 -32.38 -4.87 11.58
C LEU A 201 -32.82 -3.76 12.54
N LEU A 202 -31.98 -2.74 12.76
CA LEU A 202 -32.23 -1.63 13.67
C LEU A 202 -32.01 -0.30 12.94
N ALA A 203 -33.00 0.59 13.03
CA ALA A 203 -32.87 1.97 12.56
C ALA A 203 -31.90 2.74 13.47
N SER A 204 -30.93 3.44 12.87
CA SER A 204 -29.99 4.25 13.65
C SER A 204 -30.54 5.65 13.88
N ASP A 205 -30.78 6.03 15.14
CA ASP A 205 -31.26 7.38 15.53
C ASP A 205 -30.20 8.48 15.37
N ARG A 206 -28.99 8.15 14.89
CA ARG A 206 -27.87 9.10 14.80
C ARG A 206 -28.23 10.35 14.01
N ALA A 207 -28.88 10.20 12.85
CA ALA A 207 -29.30 11.34 12.04
C ALA A 207 -30.28 12.26 12.79
N VAL A 208 -31.24 11.67 13.51
CA VAL A 208 -32.22 12.39 14.32
C VAL A 208 -31.55 13.13 15.49
N THR A 209 -30.61 12.48 16.17
CA THR A 209 -29.88 13.11 17.29
C THR A 209 -28.95 14.23 16.82
N THR A 210 -28.36 14.15 15.61
CA THR A 210 -27.56 15.23 15.04
C THR A 210 -28.42 16.42 14.64
N THR A 211 -29.56 16.19 13.99
CA THR A 211 -30.48 17.27 13.63
C THR A 211 -31.04 17.97 14.85
N LEU A 212 -31.38 17.21 15.91
CA LEU A 212 -31.85 17.81 17.17
C LEU A 212 -30.77 18.67 17.82
N ARG A 213 -29.51 18.21 17.88
CA ARG A 213 -28.39 19.00 18.43
C ARG A 213 -28.11 20.28 17.64
N ASP A 214 -28.17 20.22 16.31
CA ASP A 214 -27.95 21.40 15.47
C ASP A 214 -29.08 22.41 15.63
N VAL A 215 -30.33 21.94 15.76
CA VAL A 215 -31.49 22.80 16.04
C VAL A 215 -31.38 23.42 17.43
N THR A 216 -31.04 22.65 18.46
CA THR A 216 -30.87 23.20 19.82
C THR A 216 -29.75 24.24 19.88
N GLN A 217 -28.60 23.99 19.24
CA GLN A 217 -27.53 24.99 19.17
C GLN A 217 -27.92 26.25 18.40
N LYS A 218 -28.77 26.17 17.37
CA LYS A 218 -29.28 27.34 16.66
C LYS A 218 -30.25 28.17 17.50
N LEU A 219 -31.04 27.51 18.36
CA LEU A 219 -31.96 28.19 19.26
C LEU A 219 -31.24 28.85 20.44
N GLU A 220 -30.20 28.22 21.00
CA GLU A 220 -29.37 28.77 22.09
C GLU A 220 -28.51 29.97 21.67
N ARG A 221 -28.29 30.18 20.37
CA ARG A 221 -27.52 31.31 19.82
C ARG A 221 -28.38 32.54 19.48
N ARG A 222 -29.69 32.47 19.65
CA ARG A 222 -30.62 33.61 19.51
C ARG A 222 -30.94 34.19 20.87
#